data_AF-A0A354HSQ5-F1
#
_entry.id   AF-A0A354HSQ5-F1
#
_cell.length_a   1.000
_cell.length_b   1.000
_cell.length_c   1.000
_cell.angle_alpha   90.00
_cell.angle_beta   90.00
_cell.angle_gamma   90.00
#
_symmetry.space_group_name_H-M   'P 1'
#
loop_
_entity.id
_entity.type
_entity.pdbx_description
1 polymer ?
#
loop_
_entity_poly.entity_id
_entity_poly.type
_entity_poly.pdbx_seq_one_letter_code
_entity_poly.pdbx_strand_id
1 'polypeptide(L)'
;DSVFQIAAHEEIISLEEQYRICGIARELLHGDYKVARVIARPFIGQPGAFTRTPNRKDYALAPETPTVLDALQEQGKMVISVGKIMDIFSGRGITEGHKTRDNGHGMDTILKVMAENRGDLIFANLVDFDMLFGHRNNAEGYARALEEVDAGLGRIIRVMGERDVLIVTADHGCDPTFPGTDHTREYVPLLVFGSGLKADVNLGTRRTFADVAATVADWLDIDYTCPGTSFAHEVR
;
A
#
# COMPACT_ATOMS: atom_id res chain seq x y z
N ASP A 1 -4.56 8.75 -10.63
CA ASP A 1 -5.55 8.13 -9.70
C ASP A 1 -7.00 8.07 -10.21
N SER A 2 -7.63 6.91 -10.03
CA SER A 2 -9.07 6.69 -10.24
C SER A 2 -9.89 7.10 -9.00
N VAL A 3 -10.22 8.39 -8.87
CA VAL A 3 -10.94 8.93 -7.70
C VAL A 3 -12.10 9.83 -8.06
N PHE A 4 -13.15 9.82 -7.24
CA PHE A 4 -14.28 10.76 -7.30
C PHE A 4 -14.34 11.56 -6.01
N GLN A 5 -14.19 12.90 -6.08
CA GLN A 5 -14.09 13.75 -4.88
C GLN A 5 -15.30 14.67 -4.77
N ILE A 6 -15.91 14.71 -3.58
CA ILE A 6 -17.08 15.56 -3.29
C ILE A 6 -16.67 16.60 -2.26
N ALA A 7 -16.51 17.85 -2.70
CA ALA A 7 -16.22 18.97 -1.82
C ALA A 7 -17.50 19.68 -1.41
N ALA A 8 -17.65 19.94 -0.11
CA ALA A 8 -18.81 20.63 0.43
C ALA A 8 -18.40 21.50 1.63
N HIS A 9 -19.02 22.68 1.75
CA HIS A 9 -18.79 23.57 2.88
C HIS A 9 -19.51 23.04 4.11
N GLU A 10 -18.79 22.86 5.24
CA GLU A 10 -19.34 22.18 6.43
C GLU A 10 -20.57 22.89 7.04
N GLU A 11 -20.67 24.22 6.88
CA GLU A 11 -21.82 24.99 7.35
C GLU A 11 -23.05 24.90 6.43
N ILE A 12 -22.89 24.41 5.19
CA ILE A 12 -23.97 24.28 4.21
C ILE A 12 -24.45 22.83 4.15
N ILE A 13 -23.51 21.89 4.08
CA ILE A 13 -23.77 20.46 4.09
C ILE A 13 -22.99 19.90 5.29
N SER A 14 -23.71 19.39 6.28
CA SER A 14 -23.09 18.79 7.46
C SER A 14 -22.20 17.61 7.06
N LEU A 15 -21.20 17.31 7.90
CA LEU A 15 -20.30 16.18 7.66
C LEU A 15 -21.05 14.86 7.51
N GLU A 16 -22.06 14.62 8.36
CA GLU A 16 -22.89 13.42 8.28
C GLU A 16 -23.58 13.30 6.92
N GLU A 17 -24.14 14.40 6.42
CA GLU A 17 -24.81 14.41 5.12
C GLU A 17 -23.81 14.24 3.97
N GLN A 18 -22.65 14.91 4.03
CA GLN A 18 -21.59 14.72 3.04
C GLN A 18 -21.10 13.26 2.99
N TYR A 19 -20.95 12.62 4.15
CA TYR A 19 -20.60 11.21 4.26
C TYR A 19 -21.68 10.30 3.67
N ARG A 20 -22.97 10.62 3.89
CA ARG A 20 -24.10 9.90 3.28
C ARG A 20 -24.08 10.02 1.76
N ILE A 21 -23.87 11.23 1.23
CA ILE A 21 -23.73 11.49 -0.21
C ILE A 21 -22.56 10.70 -0.81
N CYS A 22 -21.42 10.66 -0.13
CA CYS A 22 -20.28 9.87 -0.58
C CYS A 22 -20.58 8.36 -0.59
N GLY A 23 -21.36 7.87 0.38
CA GLY A 23 -21.85 6.48 0.39
C GLY A 23 -22.73 6.17 -0.83
N ILE A 24 -23.69 7.04 -1.15
CA ILE A 24 -24.53 6.89 -2.35
C ILE A 24 -23.68 6.93 -3.62
N ALA A 25 -22.76 7.89 -3.74
CA ALA A 25 -21.87 7.97 -4.88
C ALA A 25 -21.02 6.69 -5.03
N ARG A 26 -20.61 6.08 -3.92
CA ARG A 26 -19.88 4.81 -3.95
C ARG A 26 -20.73 3.68 -4.55
N GLU A 27 -22.01 3.59 -4.17
CA GLU A 27 -22.96 2.61 -4.70
C GLU A 27 -23.25 2.84 -6.18
N LEU A 28 -23.25 4.09 -6.66
CA LEU A 28 -23.50 4.43 -8.08
C LEU A 28 -22.28 4.21 -8.98
N LEU A 29 -21.06 4.39 -8.45
CA LEU A 29 -19.84 4.35 -9.24
C LEU A 29 -19.30 2.91 -9.33
N HIS A 30 -20.03 2.05 -10.05
CA HIS A 30 -19.66 0.68 -10.38
C HIS A 30 -19.76 0.41 -11.90
N GLY A 31 -19.35 -0.78 -12.35
CA GLY A 31 -19.35 -1.12 -13.78
C GLY A 31 -18.47 -0.18 -14.60
N ASP A 32 -19.03 0.39 -15.67
CA ASP A 32 -18.31 1.31 -16.58
C ASP A 32 -17.89 2.63 -15.90
N TYR A 33 -18.51 2.99 -14.77
CA TYR A 33 -18.20 4.19 -14.00
C TYR A 33 -17.37 3.89 -12.73
N LYS A 34 -16.76 2.69 -12.67
CA LYS A 34 -16.02 2.25 -11.50
C LYS A 34 -14.84 3.17 -11.21
N VAL A 35 -14.88 3.85 -10.06
CA VAL A 35 -13.73 4.55 -9.49
C VAL A 35 -13.14 3.76 -8.33
N ALA A 36 -11.82 3.79 -8.14
CA ALA A 36 -11.19 3.08 -7.02
C ALA A 36 -11.65 3.63 -5.65
N ARG A 37 -11.90 4.95 -5.57
CA ARG A 37 -12.24 5.60 -4.30
C ARG A 37 -13.17 6.81 -4.46
N VAL A 38 -14.15 6.92 -3.57
CA VAL A 38 -14.93 8.16 -3.36
C VAL A 38 -14.37 8.89 -2.15
N ILE A 39 -14.16 10.20 -2.22
CA ILE A 39 -13.51 10.98 -1.17
C ILE A 39 -14.37 12.18 -0.77
N ALA A 40 -14.75 12.25 0.51
CA ALA A 40 -15.31 13.45 1.12
C ALA A 40 -14.21 14.50 1.32
N ARG A 41 -14.42 15.71 0.78
CA ARG A 41 -13.51 16.85 0.89
C ARG A 41 -14.19 18.03 1.57
N PRO A 42 -14.52 17.93 2.86
CA PRO A 42 -15.08 19.05 3.60
C PRO A 42 -14.12 20.25 3.62
N PHE A 43 -14.70 21.44 3.59
CA PHE A 43 -13.96 22.69 3.73
C PHE A 43 -14.77 23.74 4.51
N ILE A 44 -14.05 24.72 5.04
CA ILE A 44 -14.60 25.87 5.78
C ILE A 44 -14.00 27.18 5.23
N GLY A 45 -14.54 28.31 5.67
CA GLY A 45 -14.01 29.63 5.38
C GLY A 45 -14.97 30.46 4.54
N GLN A 46 -14.43 31.40 3.79
CA GLN A 46 -15.21 32.34 2.99
C GLN A 46 -14.57 32.54 1.61
N PRO A 47 -15.29 33.11 0.62
CA PRO A 47 -14.71 33.40 -0.69
C PRO A 47 -13.37 34.13 -0.57
N GLY A 48 -12.33 33.59 -1.21
CA GLY A 48 -10.95 34.08 -1.12
C GLY A 48 -10.10 33.47 0.00
N ALA A 49 -10.68 32.70 0.92
CA ALA A 49 -9.98 32.11 2.07
C ALA A 49 -10.56 30.73 2.50
N PHE A 50 -10.85 29.84 1.54
CA PHE A 50 -11.32 28.48 1.86
C PHE A 50 -10.18 27.55 2.28
N THR A 51 -10.42 26.75 3.31
CA THR A 51 -9.45 25.76 3.82
C THR A 51 -10.13 24.40 3.97
N ARG A 52 -9.50 23.35 3.43
CA ARG A 52 -9.93 21.96 3.63
C ARG A 52 -9.73 21.55 5.09
N THR A 53 -10.70 20.88 5.67
CA THR A 53 -10.62 20.41 7.05
C THR A 53 -9.97 19.02 7.13
N PRO A 54 -9.52 18.58 8.32
CA PRO A 54 -9.04 17.22 8.52
C PRO A 54 -10.16 16.16 8.46
N ASN A 55 -11.43 16.55 8.34
CA ASN A 55 -12.60 15.66 8.30
C ASN A 55 -12.77 14.90 6.98
N ARG A 56 -11.67 14.72 6.23
CA ARG A 56 -11.63 13.90 5.02
C ARG A 56 -12.00 12.46 5.37
N LYS A 57 -12.90 11.87 4.58
CA LYS A 57 -13.25 10.45 4.65
C LYS A 57 -13.19 9.81 3.28
N ASP A 58 -12.61 8.61 3.22
CA ASP A 58 -12.38 7.87 1.98
C ASP A 58 -13.25 6.60 1.98
N TYR A 59 -13.87 6.32 0.83
CA TYR A 59 -14.72 5.15 0.56
C TYR A 59 -14.06 4.36 -0.58
N ALA A 60 -13.11 3.51 -0.20
CA ALA A 60 -12.39 2.65 -1.14
C ALA A 60 -13.19 1.36 -1.40
N LEU A 61 -13.06 0.82 -2.62
CA LEU A 61 -13.57 -0.51 -2.91
C LEU A 61 -12.74 -1.54 -2.14
N ALA A 62 -13.40 -2.39 -1.35
CA ALA A 62 -12.75 -3.58 -0.82
C ALA A 62 -12.38 -4.51 -1.98
N PRO A 63 -11.31 -5.33 -1.86
CA PRO A 63 -11.04 -6.40 -2.79
C PRO A 63 -12.29 -7.28 -3.00
N GLU A 64 -12.63 -7.58 -4.25
CA GLU A 64 -13.87 -8.30 -4.61
C GLU A 64 -13.86 -9.76 -4.11
N THR A 65 -12.68 -10.37 -4.07
CA THR A 65 -12.45 -11.73 -3.58
C THR A 65 -11.56 -11.72 -2.34
N PRO A 66 -11.65 -12.75 -1.47
CA PRO A 66 -10.70 -12.93 -0.38
C PRO A 66 -9.23 -12.89 -0.86
N THR A 67 -8.40 -12.22 -0.09
CA THR A 67 -6.97 -12.05 -0.32
C THR A 67 -6.16 -12.93 0.62
N VAL A 68 -4.84 -13.02 0.41
CA VAL A 68 -3.96 -13.70 1.38
C VAL A 68 -4.03 -13.06 2.78
N LEU A 69 -4.34 -11.76 2.86
CA LEU A 69 -4.49 -11.06 4.14
C LEU A 69 -5.71 -11.57 4.92
N ASP A 70 -6.82 -11.85 4.23
CA ASP A 70 -8.00 -12.48 4.83
C ASP A 70 -7.63 -13.86 5.40
N ALA A 71 -7.00 -14.70 4.59
CA ALA A 71 -6.62 -16.06 4.99
C ALA A 71 -5.65 -16.07 6.19
N LEU A 72 -4.68 -15.15 6.20
CA LEU A 72 -3.76 -14.93 7.31
C LEU A 72 -4.54 -14.59 8.60
N GLN A 73 -5.43 -13.60 8.54
CA GLN A 73 -6.22 -13.17 9.68
C GLN A 73 -7.15 -14.28 10.21
N GLU A 74 -7.85 -14.96 9.30
CA GLU A 74 -8.77 -16.07 9.63
C GLU A 74 -8.04 -17.24 10.30
N GLN A 75 -6.77 -17.46 9.94
CA GLN A 75 -5.91 -18.49 10.52
C GLN A 75 -5.06 -17.97 11.69
N GLY A 76 -5.45 -16.83 12.28
CA GLY A 76 -4.90 -16.31 13.53
C GLY A 76 -3.53 -15.64 13.41
N LYS A 77 -3.08 -15.31 12.20
CA LYS A 77 -1.84 -14.55 11.98
C LYS A 77 -2.07 -13.06 12.18
N MET A 78 -1.04 -12.39 12.70
CA MET A 78 -1.02 -10.96 12.92
C MET A 78 -0.53 -10.24 11.67
N VAL A 79 -1.43 -9.54 10.98
CA VAL A 79 -1.10 -8.70 9.82
C VAL A 79 -1.04 -7.23 10.24
N ILE A 80 0.14 -6.64 10.17
CA ILE A 80 0.38 -5.23 10.51
C ILE A 80 0.62 -4.45 9.23
N SER A 81 -0.23 -3.45 9.01
CA SER A 81 -0.13 -2.56 7.86
C SER A 81 0.59 -1.26 8.22
N VAL A 82 1.46 -0.79 7.31
CA VAL A 82 2.15 0.50 7.44
C VAL A 82 1.88 1.35 6.19
N GLY A 83 1.50 2.61 6.41
CA GLY A 83 1.19 3.56 5.34
C GLY A 83 -0.20 3.33 4.76
N LYS A 84 -0.27 3.19 3.43
CA LYS A 84 -1.55 3.16 2.69
C LYS A 84 -2.20 1.79 2.58
N ILE A 85 -1.54 0.72 3.03
CA ILE A 85 -2.05 -0.65 2.91
C ILE A 85 -3.47 -0.80 3.48
N MET A 86 -3.74 -0.26 4.68
CA MET A 86 -5.10 -0.29 5.25
C MET A 86 -6.15 0.40 4.37
N ASP A 87 -5.81 1.56 3.78
CA ASP A 87 -6.73 2.27 2.89
C ASP A 87 -6.92 1.52 1.55
N ILE A 88 -5.88 0.84 1.06
CA ILE A 88 -5.90 0.09 -0.22
C ILE A 88 -6.79 -1.14 -0.11
N PHE A 89 -6.68 -1.87 1.00
CA PHE A 89 -7.45 -3.09 1.24
C PHE A 89 -8.76 -2.83 2.00
N SER A 90 -9.14 -1.56 2.24
CA SER A 90 -10.31 -1.18 3.03
C SER A 90 -10.36 -1.86 4.42
N GLY A 91 -9.19 -2.06 5.03
CA GLY A 91 -9.03 -2.73 6.33
C GLY A 91 -9.19 -4.26 6.30
N ARG A 92 -9.48 -4.85 5.14
CA ARG A 92 -9.72 -6.28 4.98
C ARG A 92 -8.45 -7.09 5.25
N GLY A 93 -8.53 -8.11 6.11
CA GLY A 93 -7.40 -8.98 6.45
C GLY A 93 -6.29 -8.30 7.28
N ILE A 94 -6.55 -7.12 7.84
CA ILE A 94 -5.57 -6.35 8.60
C ILE A 94 -5.94 -6.38 10.08
N THR A 95 -5.00 -6.81 10.91
CA THR A 95 -5.18 -6.86 12.36
C THR A 95 -4.84 -5.52 13.00
N GLU A 96 -3.82 -4.82 12.48
CA GLU A 96 -3.41 -3.49 12.95
C GLU A 96 -2.91 -2.60 11.82
N GLY A 97 -3.11 -1.28 11.94
CA GLY A 97 -2.62 -0.31 10.95
C GLY A 97 -2.00 0.94 11.53
N HIS A 98 -0.85 1.31 10.95
CA HIS A 98 -0.12 2.52 11.27
C HIS A 98 -0.10 3.45 10.05
N LYS A 99 -0.70 4.63 10.19
CA LYS A 99 -0.66 5.66 9.14
C LYS A 99 0.70 6.36 9.13
N THR A 100 1.19 6.66 7.94
CA THR A 100 2.45 7.38 7.72
C THR A 100 2.17 8.71 7.03
N ARG A 101 3.15 9.62 7.11
CA ARG A 101 3.03 10.98 6.56
C ARG A 101 3.94 11.19 5.34
N ASP A 102 5.05 10.47 5.31
CA ASP A 102 6.10 10.46 4.29
C ASP A 102 6.84 9.10 4.36
N ASN A 103 7.73 8.85 3.40
CA ASN A 103 8.52 7.63 3.31
C ASN A 103 9.44 7.44 4.53
N GLY A 104 10.09 8.51 5.02
CA GLY A 104 10.97 8.45 6.19
C GLY A 104 10.24 7.98 7.45
N HIS A 105 9.06 8.56 7.73
CA HIS A 105 8.18 8.12 8.81
C HIS A 105 7.71 6.68 8.60
N GLY A 106 7.50 6.27 7.34
CA GLY A 106 7.22 4.88 7.00
C GLY A 106 8.32 3.93 7.43
N MET A 107 9.57 4.24 7.08
CA MET A 107 10.73 3.43 7.47
C MET A 107 10.90 3.36 8.99
N ASP A 108 10.74 4.48 9.68
CA ASP A 108 10.83 4.52 11.15
C ASP A 108 9.69 3.74 11.82
N THR A 109 8.49 3.76 11.22
CA THR A 109 7.34 2.98 11.70
C THR A 109 7.57 1.48 11.51
N ILE A 110 8.11 1.05 10.37
CA ILE A 110 8.47 -0.37 10.14
C ILE A 110 9.44 -0.84 11.23
N LEU A 111 10.52 -0.09 11.47
CA LEU A 111 11.51 -0.42 12.49
C LEU A 111 10.90 -0.49 13.90
N LYS A 112 9.98 0.43 14.22
CA LYS A 112 9.25 0.39 15.49
C LYS A 112 8.43 -0.88 15.63
N VAL A 113 7.66 -1.24 14.60
CA VAL A 113 6.82 -2.46 14.61
C VAL A 113 7.69 -3.71 14.71
N MET A 114 8.82 -3.78 13.99
CA MET A 114 9.78 -4.88 14.09
C MET A 114 10.34 -5.01 15.51
N ALA A 115 10.69 -3.90 16.18
CA ALA A 115 11.22 -3.91 17.54
C ALA A 115 10.20 -4.40 18.59
N GLU A 116 8.91 -4.27 18.31
CA GLU A 116 7.83 -4.83 19.14
C GLU A 116 7.71 -6.36 18.98
N ASN A 117 8.42 -6.95 18.01
CA ASN A 117 8.49 -8.37 17.70
C ASN A 117 7.10 -9.04 17.66
N ARG A 118 6.18 -8.35 17.00
CA ARG A 118 4.78 -8.73 16.85
C ARG A 118 4.43 -8.57 15.37
N GLY A 119 3.66 -9.52 14.85
CA GLY A 119 3.33 -9.55 13.42
C GLY A 119 3.96 -10.74 12.73
N ASP A 120 3.13 -11.53 12.05
CA ASP A 120 3.58 -12.57 11.11
C ASP A 120 3.83 -11.97 9.72
N LEU A 121 3.14 -10.86 9.40
CA LEU A 121 3.35 -10.07 8.18
C LEU A 121 3.32 -8.57 8.50
N ILE A 122 4.41 -7.87 8.23
CA ILE A 122 4.45 -6.41 8.16
C ILE A 122 4.34 -6.03 6.69
N PHE A 123 3.20 -5.45 6.29
CA PHE A 123 2.97 -5.00 4.92
C PHE A 123 2.98 -3.48 4.85
N ALA A 124 4.03 -2.93 4.23
CA ALA A 124 4.24 -1.48 4.14
C ALA A 124 4.08 -0.95 2.71
N ASN A 125 3.54 0.25 2.57
CA ASN A 125 3.54 1.02 1.34
C ASN A 125 4.22 2.39 1.56
N LEU A 126 5.21 2.69 0.74
CA LEU A 126 5.97 3.95 0.73
C LEU A 126 5.50 4.79 -0.46
N VAL A 127 4.51 5.65 -0.22
CA VAL A 127 3.68 6.26 -1.27
C VAL A 127 4.32 7.49 -1.95
N ASP A 128 5.37 8.09 -1.37
CA ASP A 128 5.87 9.38 -1.87
C ASP A 128 6.44 9.29 -3.29
N PHE A 129 6.97 8.12 -3.66
CA PHE A 129 7.45 7.82 -5.01
C PHE A 129 6.40 8.16 -6.07
N ASP A 130 5.17 7.72 -5.85
CA ASP A 130 4.07 7.94 -6.77
C ASP A 130 3.46 9.34 -6.60
N MET A 131 3.08 9.70 -5.36
CA MET A 131 2.26 10.88 -5.08
C MET A 131 3.02 12.21 -5.17
N LEU A 132 4.30 12.23 -4.79
CA LEU A 132 5.11 13.45 -4.74
C LEU A 132 6.06 13.59 -5.94
N PHE A 133 6.47 12.49 -6.57
CA PHE A 133 7.54 12.52 -7.57
C PHE A 133 7.11 12.00 -8.95
N GLY A 134 6.53 10.80 -9.03
CA GLY A 134 6.10 10.17 -10.28
C GLY A 134 5.04 10.99 -11.01
N HIS A 135 3.85 11.16 -10.40
CA HIS A 135 2.77 11.97 -10.98
C HIS A 135 3.12 13.45 -11.23
N ARG A 136 4.22 13.94 -10.64
CA ARG A 136 4.71 15.32 -10.79
C ARG A 136 5.90 15.45 -11.74
N ASN A 137 6.30 14.36 -12.39
CA ASN A 137 7.44 14.31 -13.29
C ASN A 137 8.72 14.91 -12.69
N ASN A 138 8.98 14.61 -11.42
CA ASN A 138 10.13 15.12 -10.67
C ASN A 138 11.18 14.02 -10.49
N ALA A 139 11.97 13.79 -11.53
CA ALA A 139 13.00 12.73 -11.54
C ALA A 139 14.05 12.91 -10.44
N GLU A 140 14.51 14.13 -10.17
CA GLU A 140 15.50 14.40 -9.12
C GLU A 140 14.95 14.11 -7.71
N GLY A 141 13.69 14.48 -7.46
CA GLY A 141 13.02 14.15 -6.20
C GLY A 141 12.82 12.66 -6.03
N TYR A 142 12.45 11.97 -7.12
CA TYR A 142 12.31 10.52 -7.15
C TYR A 142 13.63 9.84 -6.80
N ALA A 143 14.74 10.26 -7.42
CA ALA A 143 16.07 9.71 -7.16
C ALA A 143 16.51 9.89 -5.70
N ARG A 144 16.34 11.08 -5.13
CA ARG A 144 16.64 11.33 -3.70
C ARG A 144 15.80 10.45 -2.77
N ALA A 145 14.51 10.30 -3.07
CA ALA A 145 13.64 9.42 -2.28
C ALA A 145 14.08 7.95 -2.36
N LEU A 146 14.65 7.50 -3.49
CA LEU A 146 15.19 6.14 -3.62
C LEU A 146 16.43 5.96 -2.72
N GLU A 147 17.35 6.93 -2.70
CA GLU A 147 18.52 6.92 -1.81
C GLU A 147 18.13 6.91 -0.32
N GLU A 148 17.11 7.68 0.06
CA GLU A 148 16.57 7.70 1.43
C GLU A 148 16.00 6.34 1.84
N VAL A 149 15.23 5.69 0.96
CA VAL A 149 14.67 4.36 1.22
C VAL A 149 15.75 3.29 1.23
N ASP A 150 16.75 3.35 0.36
CA ASP A 150 17.91 2.45 0.37
C ASP A 150 18.64 2.48 1.73
N ALA A 151 18.94 3.67 2.25
CA ALA A 151 19.52 3.83 3.58
C ALA A 151 18.61 3.25 4.68
N GLY A 152 17.30 3.40 4.53
CA GLY A 152 16.31 2.80 5.43
C GLY A 152 16.30 1.27 5.38
N LEU A 153 16.38 0.66 4.19
CA LEU A 153 16.45 -0.79 4.02
C LEU A 153 17.69 -1.36 4.70
N GLY A 154 18.82 -0.65 4.62
CA GLY A 154 20.03 -1.01 5.36
C GLY A 154 19.83 -1.03 6.89
N ARG A 155 18.95 -0.19 7.45
CA ARG A 155 18.58 -0.25 8.87
C ARG A 155 17.69 -1.46 9.18
N ILE A 156 16.73 -1.77 8.32
CA ILE A 156 15.85 -2.95 8.46
C ILE A 156 16.68 -4.23 8.47
N ILE A 157 17.56 -4.41 7.47
CA ILE A 157 18.40 -5.60 7.33
C ILE A 157 19.23 -5.89 8.58
N ARG A 158 19.76 -4.85 9.26
CA ARG A 158 20.58 -5.01 10.46
C ARG A 158 19.81 -5.52 11.68
N VAL A 159 18.49 -5.33 11.73
CA VAL A 159 17.66 -5.71 12.88
C VAL A 159 16.78 -6.92 12.61
N MET A 160 16.83 -7.49 11.40
CA MET A 160 16.13 -8.73 11.06
C MET A 160 16.67 -9.90 11.90
N GLY A 161 15.75 -10.72 12.39
CA GLY A 161 16.05 -12.01 13.01
C GLY A 161 16.39 -13.09 11.99
N GLU A 162 16.89 -14.24 12.47
CA GLU A 162 17.37 -15.32 11.59
C GLU A 162 16.29 -15.94 10.68
N ARG A 163 15.02 -15.84 11.11
CA ARG A 163 13.85 -16.40 10.43
C ARG A 163 13.08 -15.36 9.63
N ASP A 164 13.47 -14.09 9.70
CA ASP A 164 12.77 -13.02 9.02
C ASP A 164 13.10 -13.04 7.53
N VAL A 165 12.11 -12.69 6.72
CA VAL A 165 12.27 -12.48 5.29
C VAL A 165 11.74 -11.11 4.92
N LEU A 166 12.55 -10.38 4.15
CA LEU A 166 12.21 -9.10 3.56
C LEU A 166 11.93 -9.32 2.06
N ILE A 167 10.73 -8.92 1.62
CA ILE A 167 10.39 -8.80 0.20
C ILE A 167 10.30 -7.30 -0.14
N VAL A 168 11.03 -6.86 -1.15
CA VAL A 168 10.91 -5.50 -1.72
C VAL A 168 10.41 -5.61 -3.15
N THR A 169 9.31 -4.89 -3.45
CA THR A 169 8.69 -4.86 -4.78
C THR A 169 7.93 -3.55 -5.01
N ALA A 170 7.29 -3.42 -6.16
CA ALA A 170 6.38 -2.32 -6.51
C ALA A 170 5.07 -2.88 -7.09
N ASP A 171 4.08 -2.03 -7.29
CA ASP A 171 2.75 -2.38 -7.81
C ASP A 171 2.51 -1.90 -9.25
N HIS A 172 3.28 -0.92 -9.72
CA HIS A 172 3.30 -0.46 -11.11
C HIS A 172 4.51 0.45 -11.36
N GLY A 173 4.66 0.96 -12.59
CA GLY A 173 5.56 2.06 -12.92
C GLY A 173 4.90 3.42 -12.75
N CYS A 174 5.72 4.45 -12.57
CA CYS A 174 5.31 5.86 -12.61
C CYS A 174 6.53 6.69 -13.02
N ASP A 175 6.99 6.48 -14.27
CA ASP A 175 8.21 7.08 -14.81
C ASP A 175 8.11 8.62 -14.81
N PRO A 176 8.92 9.33 -14.00
CA PRO A 176 8.86 10.78 -13.87
C PRO A 176 9.42 11.53 -15.09
N THR A 177 9.88 10.81 -16.12
CA THR A 177 10.34 11.36 -17.39
C THR A 177 9.38 11.07 -18.54
N PHE A 178 8.34 10.25 -18.30
CA PHE A 178 7.36 9.89 -19.30
C PHE A 178 6.37 11.03 -19.56
N PRO A 179 5.98 11.30 -20.83
CA PRO A 179 4.98 12.32 -21.11
C PRO A 179 3.62 11.97 -20.50
N GLY A 180 3.04 12.92 -19.76
CA GLY A 180 1.76 12.75 -19.07
C GLY A 180 1.92 12.81 -17.56
N THR A 181 0.88 12.41 -16.84
CA THR A 181 0.89 12.39 -15.36
C THR A 181 0.21 11.12 -14.85
N ASP A 182 0.14 10.07 -15.66
CA ASP A 182 -0.50 8.80 -15.28
C ASP A 182 0.56 7.71 -15.11
N HIS A 183 0.17 6.58 -14.54
CA HIS A 183 1.06 5.44 -14.32
C HIS A 183 1.57 4.84 -15.64
N THR A 184 2.74 4.23 -15.58
CA THR A 184 3.36 3.50 -16.69
C THR A 184 3.26 2.00 -16.48
N ARG A 185 3.00 1.25 -17.55
CA ARG A 185 2.87 -0.20 -17.51
C ARG A 185 4.23 -0.87 -17.59
N GLU A 186 4.83 -1.11 -16.43
CA GLU A 186 6.21 -1.63 -16.31
C GLU A 186 6.27 -2.96 -15.55
N TYR A 187 7.38 -3.67 -15.73
CA TYR A 187 7.79 -4.71 -14.77
C TYR A 187 8.16 -4.05 -13.43
N VAL A 188 7.97 -4.79 -12.34
CA VAL A 188 8.35 -4.36 -10.99
C VAL A 188 9.51 -5.22 -10.48
N PRO A 189 10.43 -4.66 -9.67
CA PRO A 189 11.49 -5.45 -9.06
C PRO A 189 10.90 -6.45 -8.06
N LEU A 190 11.58 -7.58 -7.86
CA LEU A 190 11.31 -8.50 -6.77
C LEU A 190 12.65 -8.86 -6.13
N LEU A 191 12.90 -8.31 -4.94
CA LEU A 191 14.06 -8.64 -4.14
C LEU A 191 13.58 -9.42 -2.91
N VAL A 192 14.25 -10.53 -2.62
CA VAL A 192 13.93 -11.39 -1.47
C VAL A 192 15.21 -11.58 -0.67
N PHE A 193 15.17 -11.21 0.60
CA PHE A 193 16.34 -11.23 1.47
C PHE A 193 15.99 -11.86 2.83
N GLY A 194 16.89 -12.70 3.35
CA GLY A 194 16.79 -13.27 4.68
C GLY A 194 17.96 -14.21 4.93
N SER A 195 18.46 -14.28 6.17
CA SER A 195 19.62 -15.11 6.52
C SER A 195 19.35 -16.61 6.37
N GLY A 196 18.09 -17.02 6.47
CA GLY A 196 17.66 -18.41 6.27
C GLY A 196 17.41 -18.79 4.81
N LEU A 197 17.67 -17.90 3.85
CA LEU A 197 17.47 -18.13 2.42
C LEU A 197 18.79 -18.40 1.69
N LYS A 198 18.71 -19.11 0.57
CA LYS A 198 19.81 -19.29 -0.38
C LYS A 198 20.20 -17.92 -0.97
N ALA A 199 21.49 -17.64 -0.96
CA ALA A 199 22.04 -16.46 -1.63
C ALA A 199 22.07 -16.63 -3.16
N ASP A 200 22.06 -15.51 -3.87
CA ASP A 200 22.29 -15.40 -5.32
C ASP A 200 21.32 -16.23 -6.20
N VAL A 201 20.10 -16.47 -5.71
CA VAL A 201 19.05 -17.14 -6.49
C VAL A 201 18.42 -16.17 -7.47
N ASN A 202 18.50 -16.49 -8.76
CA ASN A 202 17.74 -15.81 -9.81
C ASN A 202 16.34 -16.42 -9.94
N LEU A 203 15.33 -15.75 -9.39
CA LEU A 203 13.92 -16.15 -9.46
C LEU A 203 13.28 -16.00 -10.86
N GLY A 204 14.03 -15.44 -11.82
CA GLY A 204 13.54 -15.12 -13.15
C GLY A 204 12.41 -14.07 -13.13
N THR A 205 11.74 -13.93 -14.27
CA THR A 205 10.57 -13.07 -14.37
C THR A 205 9.33 -13.82 -13.86
N ARG A 206 8.69 -13.29 -12.83
CA ARG A 206 7.42 -13.81 -12.31
C ARG A 206 6.28 -13.51 -13.26
N ARG A 207 5.32 -14.42 -13.38
CA ARG A 207 4.19 -14.28 -14.32
C ARG A 207 3.08 -13.38 -13.78
N THR A 208 2.99 -13.24 -12.47
CA THR A 208 1.97 -12.44 -11.79
C THR A 208 2.49 -11.96 -10.44
N PHE A 209 1.97 -10.82 -9.96
CA PHE A 209 2.27 -10.32 -8.61
C PHE A 209 1.70 -11.25 -7.53
N ALA A 210 0.70 -12.06 -7.88
CA ALA A 210 0.13 -13.05 -6.98
C ALA A 210 1.15 -14.11 -6.51
N ASP A 211 2.30 -14.26 -7.18
CA ASP A 211 3.38 -15.14 -6.72
C ASP A 211 3.91 -14.73 -5.34
N VAL A 212 3.91 -13.44 -5.01
CA VAL A 212 4.25 -12.94 -3.66
C VAL A 212 3.22 -13.44 -2.64
N ALA A 213 1.93 -13.33 -2.95
CA ALA A 213 0.85 -13.78 -2.06
C ALA A 213 0.91 -15.31 -1.83
N ALA A 214 1.15 -16.09 -2.89
CA ALA A 214 1.34 -17.53 -2.79
C ALA A 214 2.56 -17.89 -1.92
N THR A 215 3.67 -17.18 -2.08
CA THR A 215 4.90 -17.43 -1.29
C THR A 215 4.73 -17.05 0.18
N VAL A 216 4.03 -15.94 0.48
CA VAL A 216 3.71 -15.55 1.85
C VAL A 216 2.83 -16.61 2.52
N ALA A 217 1.82 -17.14 1.82
CA ALA A 217 0.99 -18.22 2.33
C ALA A 217 1.81 -19.47 2.65
N ASP A 218 2.68 -19.91 1.72
CA ASP A 218 3.56 -21.07 1.92
C ASP A 218 4.50 -20.89 3.13
N TRP A 219 5.13 -19.73 3.29
CA TRP A 219 6.08 -19.52 4.38
C TRP A 219 5.43 -19.42 5.76
N LEU A 220 4.20 -18.93 5.82
CA LEU A 220 3.44 -18.78 7.05
C LEU A 220 2.50 -19.96 7.35
N ASP A 221 2.54 -21.00 6.51
CA ASP A 221 1.72 -22.21 6.60
C ASP A 221 0.23 -21.90 6.60
N ILE A 222 -0.21 -21.18 5.57
CA ILE A 222 -1.59 -20.73 5.38
C ILE A 222 -2.24 -21.47 4.24
N ASP A 223 -3.40 -22.06 4.50
CA ASP A 223 -4.24 -22.59 3.42
C ASP A 223 -4.85 -21.44 2.63
N TYR A 224 -4.24 -21.11 1.49
CA TYR A 224 -4.69 -20.07 0.59
C TYR A 224 -4.32 -20.41 -0.86
N THR A 225 -5.32 -20.45 -1.73
CA THR A 225 -5.11 -20.63 -3.17
C THR A 225 -5.35 -19.32 -3.90
N CYS A 226 -4.41 -18.94 -4.76
CA CYS A 226 -4.56 -17.81 -5.66
C CYS A 226 -4.00 -18.16 -7.05
N PRO A 227 -4.16 -17.29 -8.05
CA PRO A 227 -3.59 -17.51 -9.38
C PRO A 227 -2.04 -17.47 -9.45
N GLY A 228 -1.37 -17.19 -8.33
CA GLY A 228 0.10 -17.13 -8.24
C GLY A 228 0.75 -18.49 -8.01
N THR A 229 2.04 -18.57 -8.30
CA THR A 229 2.90 -19.73 -8.02
C THR A 229 3.98 -19.33 -7.01
N SER A 230 3.98 -19.99 -5.86
CA SER A 230 4.98 -19.76 -4.82
C SER A 230 6.40 -20.08 -5.30
N PHE A 231 7.34 -19.20 -4.94
CA PHE A 231 8.78 -19.40 -5.14
C PHE A 231 9.50 -19.80 -3.85
N ALA A 232 8.76 -20.13 -2.77
CA ALA A 232 9.33 -20.44 -1.46
C ALA A 232 10.40 -21.53 -1.50
N HIS A 233 10.19 -22.57 -2.30
CA HIS A 233 11.09 -23.72 -2.47
C HIS A 233 12.33 -23.40 -3.33
N GLU A 234 12.28 -22.34 -4.13
CA GLU A 234 13.40 -21.91 -4.98
C GLU A 234 14.50 -21.25 -4.12
N VAL A 235 14.11 -20.60 -3.02
CA VAL A 235 15.00 -19.82 -2.15
C VAL A 235 15.25 -20.44 -0.77
N ARG A 236 14.54 -21.49 -0.37
CA ARG A 236 14.84 -22.30 0.83
C ARG A 236 15.76 -23.47 0.50
#